data_AF-A0A4S1XAA0-F1
#
_entry.id   AF-A0A4S1XAA0-F1
#
_cell.length_a   1.000
_cell.length_b   1.000
_cell.length_c   1.000
_cell.angle_alpha   90.00
_cell.angle_beta   90.00
_cell.angle_gamma   90.00
#
_symmetry.space_group_name_H-M   'P 1'
#
loop_
_entity.id
_entity.type
_entity.pdbx_description
1 polymer ?
#
loop_
_entity_poly.entity_id
_entity_poly.type
_entity_poly.pdbx_seq_one_letter_code
_entity_poly.pdbx_strand_id
1 'polypeptide(L)'
;MKGDFSRVSFNPSHGFTRVNWQQGRMQLDADANEQQAINLHLIRTLAADLIGPHGGLPGSFAIEADPKAYRGFRIRPGRYYVDGWPAQNMSIVGYRASSDLSPQPWYPEPPEIEAGQDYLVYLELWERHLSAAEFDRARHAHEADAMREVALDGPDTGSRAQIVWQVKTRALDSFAPPPQGTDDPWPNWRDQIEPEMRGTLKARAAEAPAAGGPPCEVSPRARFRGDSDQLYRVEIRRGGYASAKEGGATFVWSRENGAVTFPVDKIAGPKVQLADGWRDARFAIAPGDIVEVAGPAEALQETGARLLRVVDYDPDTATVTLEATPEVDTDDPRKPVLLRRWDHGELRGLAQDRVKLADDNALQLVEGRWLALEEGIQVMFGEGIGRANGPARIVARDEAARAVAATDAARGKEAAGAAGEKGGIELGTRHAPAEGNFIERGEGNLYRQGDYWQIPSRTAVSDVLGPRDASGNPLPRPPHGVARHYAPLALIRVAGDGSVSIERDLRREFNPLTG
;
A
#
# COMPACT_ATOMS: atom_id res chain seq x y z
N MET A 1 6.20 -2.62 2.59
CA MET A 1 6.97 -3.87 2.70
C MET A 1 6.60 -4.60 3.98
N LYS A 2 6.11 -5.84 3.87
CA LYS A 2 5.80 -6.72 5.02
C LYS A 2 7.05 -7.55 5.31
N GLY A 3 7.42 -7.78 6.55
CA GLY A 3 8.68 -8.46 6.89
C GLY A 3 9.29 -7.95 8.18
N ASP A 4 10.04 -8.81 8.87
CA ASP A 4 10.73 -8.46 10.12
C ASP A 4 12.16 -8.03 9.80
N PHE A 5 12.33 -6.71 9.65
CA PHE A 5 13.62 -6.10 9.33
C PHE A 5 13.87 -4.91 10.25
N SER A 6 15.14 -4.64 10.52
CA SER A 6 15.50 -3.42 11.25
C SER A 6 15.10 -2.16 10.51
N ARG A 7 14.85 -1.11 11.29
CA ARG A 7 14.42 0.20 10.81
C ARG A 7 15.32 0.73 9.68
N VAL A 8 14.72 1.43 8.73
CA VAL A 8 15.44 2.27 7.77
C VAL A 8 15.40 3.71 8.30
N SER A 9 16.53 4.22 8.79
CA SER A 9 16.63 5.57 9.39
C SER A 9 16.77 6.71 8.39
N PHE A 10 16.94 6.39 7.10
CA PHE A 10 17.16 7.38 6.06
C PHE A 10 16.06 8.46 6.03
N ASN A 11 16.49 9.71 6.03
CA ASN A 11 15.64 10.88 5.82
C ASN A 11 16.35 11.84 4.85
N PRO A 12 15.78 12.12 3.66
CA PRO A 12 16.42 12.99 2.68
C PRO A 12 16.67 14.41 3.19
N SER A 13 15.91 14.91 4.17
CA SER A 13 16.10 16.26 4.71
C SER A 13 17.40 16.44 5.51
N HIS A 14 18.02 15.34 5.97
CA HIS A 14 19.30 15.42 6.67
C HIS A 14 20.47 15.68 5.72
N GLY A 15 20.31 15.43 4.42
CA GLY A 15 21.38 15.60 3.43
C GLY A 15 22.53 14.59 3.59
N PHE A 16 22.30 13.45 4.22
CA PHE A 16 23.31 12.38 4.31
C PHE A 16 23.54 11.71 2.96
N THR A 17 24.81 11.52 2.61
CA THR A 17 25.23 10.93 1.31
C THR A 17 25.85 9.54 1.45
N ARG A 18 26.20 9.12 2.68
CA ARG A 18 26.70 7.77 3.00
C ARG A 18 26.69 7.52 4.50
N VAL A 19 26.80 6.25 4.86
CA VAL A 19 27.06 5.74 6.22
C VAL A 19 28.56 5.39 6.33
N ASN A 20 29.23 5.85 7.38
CA ASN A 20 30.63 5.50 7.66
C ASN A 20 30.70 4.57 8.86
N TRP A 21 31.21 3.35 8.66
CA TRP A 21 31.50 2.44 9.77
C TRP A 21 32.68 2.94 10.60
N GLN A 22 32.50 2.95 11.91
CA GLN A 22 33.55 3.36 12.84
C GLN A 22 34.36 2.15 13.30
N GLN A 23 35.68 2.27 13.25
CA GLN A 23 36.59 1.20 13.66
C GLN A 23 36.31 0.77 15.12
N GLY A 24 36.18 -0.53 15.34
CA GLY A 24 35.98 -1.13 16.66
C GLY A 24 34.56 -1.02 17.23
N ARG A 25 33.58 -0.53 16.45
CA ARG A 25 32.17 -0.47 16.87
C ARG A 25 31.34 -1.60 16.26
N MET A 26 30.26 -1.96 16.95
CA MET A 26 29.28 -2.93 16.47
C MET A 26 28.60 -2.42 15.19
N GLN A 27 28.41 -3.32 14.22
CA GLN A 27 27.65 -3.04 13.00
C GLN A 27 26.20 -3.43 13.21
N LEU A 28 25.30 -2.60 12.68
CA LEU A 28 23.87 -2.86 12.68
C LEU A 28 23.38 -3.06 11.25
N ASP A 29 22.46 -3.98 11.06
CA ASP A 29 21.68 -4.15 9.83
C ASP A 29 20.97 -2.86 9.40
N ALA A 30 20.50 -2.04 10.36
CA ALA A 30 19.95 -0.72 10.12
C ALA A 30 20.91 0.22 9.36
N ASP A 31 22.22 0.14 9.64
CA ASP A 31 23.23 0.98 8.98
C ASP A 31 23.39 0.59 7.50
N ALA A 32 23.36 -0.71 7.19
CA ALA A 32 23.39 -1.21 5.83
C ALA A 32 22.11 -0.84 5.06
N ASN A 33 20.95 -0.97 5.70
CA ASN A 33 19.67 -0.58 5.13
C ASN A 33 19.61 0.93 4.83
N GLU A 34 20.12 1.79 5.73
CA GLU A 34 20.22 3.23 5.51
C GLU A 34 21.16 3.58 4.35
N GLN A 35 22.33 2.95 4.26
CA GLN A 35 23.25 3.16 3.15
C GLN A 35 22.62 2.81 1.80
N GLN A 36 21.85 1.72 1.71
CA GLN A 36 21.17 1.35 0.48
C GLN A 36 20.04 2.33 0.13
N ALA A 37 19.26 2.78 1.12
CA ALA A 37 18.22 3.78 0.91
C ALA A 37 18.77 5.11 0.39
N ILE A 38 19.91 5.56 0.93
CA ILE A 38 20.64 6.76 0.43
C ILE A 38 21.03 6.58 -1.04
N ASN A 39 21.64 5.45 -1.39
CA ASN A 39 22.09 5.18 -2.77
C ASN A 39 20.92 5.18 -3.75
N LEU A 40 19.81 4.51 -3.40
CA LEU A 40 18.61 4.47 -4.22
C LEU A 40 17.99 5.87 -4.40
N HIS A 41 17.95 6.68 -3.33
CA HIS A 41 17.46 8.05 -3.42
C HIS A 41 18.30 8.87 -4.41
N LEU A 42 19.63 8.85 -4.27
CA LEU A 42 20.53 9.61 -5.16
C LEU A 42 20.39 9.18 -6.63
N ILE A 43 20.33 7.88 -6.90
CA ILE A 43 20.22 7.35 -8.28
C ILE A 43 18.85 7.70 -8.89
N ARG A 44 17.76 7.52 -8.13
CA ARG A 44 16.40 7.79 -8.63
C ARG A 44 16.18 9.29 -8.83
N THR A 45 16.67 10.14 -7.91
CA THR A 45 16.64 11.59 -8.08
C THR A 45 17.43 12.01 -9.32
N LEU A 46 18.65 11.52 -9.51
CA LEU A 46 19.42 11.81 -10.72
C LEU A 46 18.69 11.39 -12.00
N ALA A 47 18.08 10.19 -12.00
CA ALA A 47 17.31 9.71 -13.15
C ALA A 47 16.09 10.60 -13.43
N ALA A 48 15.36 11.02 -12.39
CA ALA A 48 14.24 11.93 -12.52
C ALA A 48 14.66 13.31 -13.03
N ASP A 49 15.78 13.85 -12.55
CA ASP A 49 16.30 15.15 -12.98
C ASP A 49 16.75 15.16 -14.45
N LEU A 50 17.28 14.03 -14.94
CA LEU A 50 17.74 13.89 -16.33
C LEU A 50 16.62 13.56 -17.32
N ILE A 51 15.68 12.69 -16.94
CA ILE A 51 14.62 12.18 -17.83
C ILE A 51 13.34 13.01 -17.73
N GLY A 52 13.10 13.64 -16.58
CA GLY A 52 11.85 14.28 -16.21
C GLY A 52 10.88 13.33 -15.49
N PRO A 53 9.58 13.67 -15.43
CA PRO A 53 8.59 12.92 -14.65
C PRO A 53 8.41 11.48 -15.16
N HIS A 54 8.60 11.25 -16.46
CA HIS A 54 8.66 9.92 -17.04
C HIS A 54 9.32 9.94 -18.42
N GLY A 55 9.85 8.81 -18.86
CA GLY A 55 10.35 8.63 -20.22
C GLY A 55 11.08 7.31 -20.44
N GLY A 56 11.20 6.87 -21.69
CA GLY A 56 11.87 5.63 -22.06
C GLY A 56 12.76 5.77 -23.29
N LEU A 57 13.52 4.71 -23.59
CA LEU A 57 14.24 4.62 -24.87
C LEU A 57 13.25 4.50 -26.03
N PRO A 58 13.64 4.87 -27.28
CA PRO A 58 12.75 4.78 -28.44
C PRO A 58 12.04 3.43 -28.55
N GLY A 59 10.71 3.46 -28.67
CA GLY A 59 9.86 2.26 -28.77
C GLY A 59 9.61 1.50 -27.45
N SER A 60 10.23 1.90 -26.33
CA SER A 60 10.03 1.23 -25.04
C SER A 60 8.60 1.39 -24.54
N PHE A 61 7.95 0.28 -24.15
CA PHE A 61 6.55 0.27 -23.68
C PHE A 61 5.54 0.84 -24.69
N ALA A 62 5.87 0.87 -25.98
CA ALA A 62 4.93 1.31 -27.02
C ALA A 62 3.67 0.43 -27.03
N ILE A 63 2.51 1.09 -27.13
CA ILE A 63 1.21 0.45 -27.26
C ILE A 63 0.88 0.31 -28.75
N GLU A 64 0.63 -0.91 -29.20
CA GLU A 64 0.34 -1.23 -30.59
C GLU A 64 -0.97 -2.00 -30.69
N ALA A 65 -1.83 -1.63 -31.64
CA ALA A 65 -3.03 -2.40 -31.93
C ALA A 65 -2.65 -3.85 -32.32
N ASP A 66 -3.42 -4.82 -31.83
CA ASP A 66 -3.25 -6.21 -32.23
C ASP A 66 -4.46 -6.65 -33.08
N PRO A 67 -4.31 -6.83 -34.41
CA PRO A 67 -5.41 -7.25 -35.26
C PRO A 67 -5.94 -8.66 -34.93
N LYS A 68 -5.20 -9.45 -34.15
CA LYS A 68 -5.62 -10.78 -33.69
C LYS A 68 -6.19 -10.78 -32.28
N ALA A 69 -6.05 -9.69 -31.52
CA ALA A 69 -6.63 -9.59 -30.19
C ALA A 69 -7.94 -8.82 -30.26
N TYR A 70 -9.05 -9.50 -29.99
CA TYR A 70 -10.34 -8.83 -29.83
C TYR A 70 -10.27 -7.89 -28.60
N ARG A 71 -10.46 -6.59 -28.82
CA ARG A 71 -10.39 -5.55 -27.77
C ARG A 71 -9.07 -5.57 -26.98
N GLY A 72 -7.95 -5.88 -27.64
CA GLY A 72 -6.64 -5.99 -27.02
C GLY A 72 -5.54 -5.21 -27.78
N PHE A 73 -4.42 -4.98 -27.09
CA PHE A 73 -3.24 -4.35 -27.65
C PHE A 73 -1.95 -5.02 -27.14
N ARG A 74 -0.87 -4.80 -27.87
CA ARG A 74 0.48 -5.25 -27.54
C ARG A 74 1.25 -4.16 -26.81
N ILE A 75 2.16 -4.58 -25.93
CA ILE A 75 3.09 -3.73 -25.20
C ILE A 75 4.50 -4.15 -25.62
N ARG A 76 5.23 -3.23 -26.24
CA ARG A 76 6.58 -3.50 -26.73
C ARG A 76 7.59 -3.62 -25.58
N PRO A 77 8.67 -4.41 -25.76
CA PRO A 77 9.76 -4.50 -24.79
C PRO A 77 10.49 -3.16 -24.67
N GLY A 78 11.19 -2.97 -23.56
CA GLY A 78 12.04 -1.80 -23.35
C GLY A 78 12.16 -1.37 -21.89
N ARG A 79 12.83 -0.23 -21.69
CA ARG A 79 13.01 0.40 -20.38
C ARG A 79 12.28 1.73 -20.35
N TYR A 80 11.46 1.92 -19.32
CA TYR A 80 10.69 3.13 -19.12
C TYR A 80 10.85 3.59 -17.67
N TYR A 81 11.08 4.87 -17.46
CA TYR A 81 11.32 5.47 -16.15
C TYR A 81 10.13 6.32 -15.74
N VAL A 82 9.75 6.28 -14.46
CA VAL A 82 8.69 7.10 -13.88
C VAL A 82 9.17 7.64 -12.54
N ASP A 83 9.27 8.96 -12.38
CA ASP A 83 9.88 9.62 -11.21
C ASP A 83 11.27 9.03 -10.85
N GLY A 84 12.05 8.64 -11.86
CA GLY A 84 13.36 8.00 -11.70
C GLY A 84 13.35 6.49 -11.40
N TRP A 85 12.18 5.88 -11.24
CA TRP A 85 12.03 4.44 -11.03
C TRP A 85 12.01 3.68 -12.35
N PRO A 86 12.81 2.62 -12.51
CA PRO A 86 12.91 1.88 -13.78
C PRO A 86 11.89 0.73 -13.89
N ALA A 87 11.05 0.76 -14.91
CA ALA A 87 10.26 -0.37 -15.39
C ALA A 87 10.98 -1.05 -16.57
N GLN A 88 11.02 -2.39 -16.56
CA GLN A 88 11.66 -3.19 -17.61
C GLN A 88 10.65 -4.22 -18.14
N ASN A 89 10.33 -4.11 -19.43
CA ASN A 89 9.61 -5.14 -20.17
C ASN A 89 10.60 -5.91 -21.07
N MET A 90 10.67 -7.23 -20.92
CA MET A 90 11.70 -8.06 -21.56
C MET A 90 11.29 -8.58 -22.94
N SER A 91 9.99 -8.66 -23.23
CA SER A 91 9.47 -9.21 -24.48
C SER A 91 8.18 -8.49 -24.89
N ILE A 92 7.69 -8.77 -26.10
CA ILE A 92 6.37 -8.29 -26.49
C ILE A 92 5.35 -9.08 -25.68
N VAL A 93 4.45 -8.37 -25.01
CA VAL A 93 3.34 -8.98 -24.25
C VAL A 93 2.02 -8.36 -24.66
N GLY A 94 0.94 -9.11 -24.51
CA GLY A 94 -0.41 -8.56 -24.65
C GLY A 94 -0.88 -7.89 -23.35
N TYR A 95 -1.81 -6.95 -23.46
CA TYR A 95 -2.58 -6.47 -22.31
C TYR A 95 -3.20 -7.66 -21.56
N ARG A 96 -3.83 -8.56 -22.32
CA ARG A 96 -4.31 -9.90 -21.93
C ARG A 96 -3.61 -10.96 -22.77
N ALA A 97 -3.72 -12.22 -22.34
CA ALA A 97 -3.26 -13.35 -23.13
C ALA A 97 -4.08 -13.46 -24.43
N SER A 98 -3.42 -13.80 -25.54
CA SER A 98 -4.05 -14.13 -26.82
C SER A 98 -3.48 -15.45 -27.36
N SER A 99 -3.94 -15.89 -28.53
CA SER A 99 -3.42 -17.10 -29.18
C SER A 99 -1.91 -17.05 -29.48
N ASP A 100 -1.34 -15.86 -29.64
CA ASP A 100 0.06 -15.66 -30.04
C ASP A 100 0.87 -14.75 -29.10
N LEU A 101 0.25 -14.22 -28.04
CA LEU A 101 0.92 -13.40 -27.04
C LEU A 101 0.66 -13.88 -25.62
N SER A 102 1.76 -14.00 -24.88
CA SER A 102 1.70 -14.07 -23.42
C SER A 102 1.15 -12.77 -22.85
N PRO A 103 0.41 -12.82 -21.74
CA PRO A 103 -0.04 -11.61 -21.06
C PRO A 103 1.15 -10.88 -20.42
N GLN A 104 0.94 -9.62 -20.05
CA GLN A 104 1.89 -8.89 -19.23
C GLN A 104 2.19 -9.66 -17.92
N PRO A 105 3.46 -9.71 -17.48
CA PRO A 105 3.86 -10.62 -16.42
C PRO A 105 3.16 -10.28 -15.12
N TRP A 106 3.12 -9.02 -14.69
CA TRP A 106 2.65 -8.65 -13.35
C TRP A 106 1.15 -8.35 -13.27
N TYR A 107 0.41 -8.51 -14.36
CA TYR A 107 -1.03 -8.30 -14.39
C TYR A 107 -1.65 -9.18 -15.48
N PRO A 108 -1.62 -10.52 -15.30
CA PRO A 108 -1.94 -11.45 -16.38
C PRO A 108 -3.41 -11.41 -16.81
N GLU A 109 -4.30 -11.03 -15.90
CA GLU A 109 -5.76 -10.98 -16.08
C GLU A 109 -6.30 -9.57 -15.74
N PRO A 110 -5.92 -8.53 -16.49
CA PRO A 110 -6.49 -7.20 -16.29
C PRO A 110 -7.98 -7.18 -16.67
N PRO A 111 -8.82 -6.20 -16.28
CA PRO A 111 -10.21 -6.10 -16.72
C PRO A 111 -10.40 -6.17 -18.24
N GLU A 112 -11.59 -6.59 -18.68
CA GLU A 112 -11.92 -6.53 -20.11
C GLU A 112 -12.10 -5.10 -20.59
N ILE A 113 -11.75 -4.87 -21.84
CA ILE A 113 -11.93 -3.60 -22.53
C ILE A 113 -13.29 -3.66 -23.24
N GLU A 114 -14.10 -2.63 -23.09
CA GLU A 114 -15.44 -2.53 -23.69
C GLU A 114 -15.36 -2.01 -25.14
N ALA A 115 -16.21 -2.54 -26.01
CA ALA A 115 -16.34 -2.04 -27.38
C ALA A 115 -17.15 -0.74 -27.40
N GLY A 116 -16.77 0.18 -28.29
CA GLY A 116 -17.39 1.52 -28.37
C GLY A 116 -16.92 2.48 -27.27
N GLN A 117 -15.89 2.12 -26.51
CA GLN A 117 -15.37 2.90 -25.39
C GLN A 117 -13.94 3.36 -25.66
N ASP A 118 -13.64 4.59 -25.29
CA ASP A 118 -12.30 5.17 -25.40
C ASP A 118 -11.55 5.05 -24.06
N TYR A 119 -10.23 4.83 -24.11
CA TYR A 119 -9.42 4.55 -22.91
C TYR A 119 -8.13 5.35 -22.85
N LEU A 120 -7.75 5.75 -21.63
CA LEU A 120 -6.38 6.08 -21.26
C LEU A 120 -5.65 4.79 -20.88
N VAL A 121 -4.55 4.52 -21.57
CA VAL A 121 -3.60 3.46 -21.21
C VAL A 121 -2.46 4.08 -20.42
N TYR A 122 -2.18 3.54 -19.23
CA TYR A 122 -1.15 4.06 -18.34
C TYR A 122 -0.32 2.94 -17.71
N LEU A 123 0.95 3.25 -17.44
CA LEU A 123 1.85 2.44 -16.66
C LEU A 123 1.68 2.78 -15.19
N GLU A 124 1.55 1.77 -14.36
CA GLU A 124 1.72 1.84 -12.91
C GLU A 124 2.96 1.05 -12.51
N LEU A 125 3.76 1.61 -11.60
CA LEU A 125 5.04 1.07 -11.17
C LEU A 125 5.20 1.22 -9.66
N TRP A 126 5.64 0.17 -8.97
CA TRP A 126 5.92 0.23 -7.54
C TRP A 126 6.95 -0.81 -7.10
N GLU A 127 7.37 -0.71 -5.84
CA GLU A 127 8.24 -1.68 -5.19
C GLU A 127 7.42 -2.60 -4.29
N ARG A 128 7.49 -3.92 -4.50
CA ARG A 128 6.95 -4.91 -3.57
C ARG A 128 8.06 -5.55 -2.75
N HIS A 129 7.71 -5.99 -1.54
CA HIS A 129 8.54 -6.91 -0.78
C HIS A 129 8.39 -8.33 -1.32
N LEU A 130 9.44 -9.12 -1.18
CA LEU A 130 9.46 -10.53 -1.51
C LEU A 130 10.30 -11.27 -0.46
N SER A 131 9.70 -12.17 0.31
CA SER A 131 10.43 -13.18 1.09
C SER A 131 10.76 -14.40 0.23
N ALA A 132 11.57 -15.32 0.74
CA ALA A 132 11.82 -16.58 0.04
C ALA A 132 10.55 -17.43 -0.10
N ALA A 133 9.58 -17.27 0.80
CA ALA A 133 8.27 -17.95 0.73
C ALA A 133 7.34 -17.32 -0.32
N GLU A 134 7.47 -16.00 -0.58
CA GLU A 134 6.66 -15.28 -1.56
C GLU A 134 7.20 -15.40 -3.01
N PHE A 135 8.40 -15.96 -3.19
CA PHE A 135 9.06 -16.02 -4.50
C PHE A 135 8.31 -16.91 -5.49
N ASP A 136 7.71 -16.30 -6.52
CA ASP A 136 7.00 -16.98 -7.60
C ASP A 136 7.99 -17.73 -8.52
N ARG A 137 8.14 -19.03 -8.23
CA ARG A 137 9.05 -19.94 -8.94
C ARG A 137 8.55 -20.26 -10.34
N ALA A 138 7.26 -20.07 -10.64
CA ALA A 138 6.72 -20.32 -11.98
C ALA A 138 7.32 -19.36 -13.02
N ARG A 139 7.64 -18.12 -12.61
CA ARG A 139 8.31 -17.13 -13.47
C ARG A 139 9.80 -17.39 -13.66
N HIS A 140 10.41 -18.09 -12.71
CA HIS A 140 11.86 -18.29 -12.61
C HIS A 140 12.18 -19.77 -12.39
N ALA A 141 11.67 -20.64 -13.27
CA ALA A 141 11.70 -22.09 -13.07
C ALA A 141 13.12 -22.70 -12.92
N HIS A 142 14.15 -22.03 -13.46
CA HIS A 142 15.55 -22.46 -13.35
C HIS A 142 16.28 -21.88 -12.13
N GLU A 143 15.60 -21.04 -11.34
CA GLU A 143 16.16 -20.25 -10.24
C GLU A 143 15.29 -20.38 -8.98
N ALA A 144 14.67 -21.55 -8.78
CA ALA A 144 13.73 -21.80 -7.68
C ALA A 144 14.29 -21.53 -6.28
N ASP A 145 15.61 -21.65 -6.12
CA ASP A 145 16.36 -21.41 -4.87
C ASP A 145 17.10 -20.06 -4.85
N ALA A 146 16.83 -19.15 -5.79
CA ALA A 146 17.57 -17.87 -5.90
C ALA A 146 17.51 -16.98 -4.65
N MET A 147 16.56 -17.24 -3.74
CA MET A 147 16.40 -16.48 -2.50
C MET A 147 16.86 -17.22 -1.24
N ARG A 148 17.06 -18.54 -1.30
CA ARG A 148 17.45 -19.35 -0.13
C ARG A 148 18.93 -19.72 -0.21
N GLU A 149 19.60 -19.74 0.94
CA GLU A 149 21.01 -20.13 0.97
C GLU A 149 21.15 -21.65 0.88
N VAL A 150 21.42 -22.14 -0.34
CA VAL A 150 21.54 -23.57 -0.63
C VAL A 150 22.64 -24.25 0.20
N ALA A 151 23.73 -23.54 0.49
CA ALA A 151 24.85 -24.10 1.26
C ALA A 151 24.55 -24.27 2.76
N LEU A 152 23.47 -23.66 3.26
CA LEU A 152 23.06 -23.70 4.68
C LEU A 152 21.76 -24.47 4.91
N ASP A 153 21.37 -25.34 3.99
CA ASP A 153 20.10 -26.10 4.02
C ASP A 153 18.85 -25.21 3.79
N GLY A 154 19.02 -24.15 2.99
CA GLY A 154 17.94 -23.31 2.50
C GLY A 154 17.33 -22.25 3.45
N PRO A 155 18.03 -21.70 4.45
CA PRO A 155 17.47 -20.65 5.31
C PRO A 155 17.14 -19.39 4.50
N ASP A 156 16.06 -18.72 4.90
CA ASP A 156 15.75 -17.36 4.46
C ASP A 156 16.64 -16.39 5.24
N THR A 157 17.70 -15.92 4.60
CA THR A 157 18.70 -15.02 5.21
C THR A 157 18.40 -13.56 4.95
N GLY A 158 17.42 -13.25 4.09
CA GLY A 158 17.06 -11.88 3.78
C GLY A 158 16.10 -11.78 2.61
N SER A 159 15.16 -10.86 2.73
CA SER A 159 14.17 -10.57 1.71
C SER A 159 14.69 -9.66 0.60
N ARG A 160 13.87 -9.44 -0.43
CA ARG A 160 14.17 -8.57 -1.57
C ARG A 160 13.07 -7.55 -1.80
N ALA A 161 13.46 -6.41 -2.33
CA ALA A 161 12.56 -5.46 -2.95
C ALA A 161 12.53 -5.73 -4.47
N GLN A 162 11.35 -5.90 -5.04
CA GLN A 162 11.16 -6.17 -6.46
C GLN A 162 10.30 -5.10 -7.10
N ILE A 163 10.77 -4.55 -8.22
CA ILE A 163 9.99 -3.63 -9.03
C ILE A 163 8.89 -4.40 -9.76
N VAL A 164 7.66 -3.92 -9.60
CA VAL A 164 6.46 -4.43 -10.25
C VAL A 164 5.88 -3.34 -11.12
N TRP A 165 5.48 -3.71 -12.34
CA TRP A 165 4.86 -2.78 -13.27
C TRP A 165 3.61 -3.38 -13.89
N GLN A 166 2.55 -2.60 -14.05
CA GLN A 166 1.32 -3.02 -14.71
C GLN A 166 0.90 -1.96 -15.72
N VAL A 167 0.50 -2.39 -16.92
CA VAL A 167 -0.18 -1.53 -17.87
C VAL A 167 -1.68 -1.70 -17.66
N LYS A 168 -2.33 -0.59 -17.27
CA LYS A 168 -3.74 -0.52 -16.94
C LYS A 168 -4.48 0.37 -17.93
N THR A 169 -5.79 0.20 -17.97
CA THR A 169 -6.70 1.01 -18.77
C THR A 169 -7.68 1.72 -17.87
N ARG A 170 -8.12 2.90 -18.31
CA ARG A 170 -9.20 3.64 -17.67
C ARG A 170 -10.14 4.19 -18.73
N ALA A 171 -11.42 3.86 -18.61
CA ALA A 171 -12.45 4.36 -19.52
C ALA A 171 -12.55 5.89 -19.41
N LEU A 172 -12.84 6.54 -20.53
CA LEU A 172 -12.99 7.98 -20.65
C LEU A 172 -14.44 8.34 -20.96
N ASP A 173 -15.05 9.21 -20.15
CA ASP A 173 -16.43 9.66 -20.38
C ASP A 173 -16.56 10.52 -21.65
N SER A 174 -15.50 11.23 -22.02
CA SER A 174 -15.41 11.99 -23.26
C SER A 174 -14.01 11.87 -23.85
N PHE A 175 -13.96 11.73 -25.17
CA PHE A 175 -12.70 11.62 -25.90
C PHE A 175 -12.44 12.87 -26.72
N ALA A 176 -11.57 13.71 -26.18
CA ALA A 176 -11.01 14.87 -26.87
C ALA A 176 -9.50 14.85 -26.64
N PRO A 177 -8.71 14.20 -27.52
CA PRO A 177 -7.27 14.17 -27.35
C PRO A 177 -6.76 15.62 -27.42
N PRO A 178 -5.92 16.05 -26.48
CA PRO A 178 -5.42 17.41 -26.50
C PRO A 178 -4.55 17.64 -27.74
N PRO A 179 -4.29 18.91 -28.11
CA PRO A 179 -3.41 19.23 -29.23
C PRO A 179 -2.07 18.51 -29.13
N GLN A 180 -1.50 18.17 -30.27
CA GLN A 180 -0.18 17.54 -30.34
C GLN A 180 0.88 18.49 -29.74
N GLY A 181 1.76 17.97 -28.89
CA GLY A 181 2.78 18.77 -28.19
C GLY A 181 2.36 19.33 -26.83
N THR A 182 1.16 19.03 -26.33
CA THR A 182 0.85 19.29 -24.90
C THR A 182 1.55 18.27 -24.01
N ASP A 183 2.34 18.75 -23.06
CA ASP A 183 3.16 17.93 -22.15
C ASP A 183 2.34 17.10 -21.15
N ASP A 184 1.12 17.55 -20.82
CA ASP A 184 0.19 16.86 -19.95
C ASP A 184 -1.18 16.82 -20.63
N PRO A 185 -1.72 15.62 -20.95
CA PRO A 185 -2.99 15.53 -21.62
C PRO A 185 -4.18 15.78 -20.67
N TRP A 186 -4.02 15.72 -19.35
CA TRP A 186 -5.09 16.07 -18.40
C TRP A 186 -4.57 16.64 -17.07
N PRO A 187 -4.85 17.90 -16.72
CA PRO A 187 -4.70 18.35 -15.35
C PRO A 187 -5.54 17.45 -14.44
N ASN A 188 -4.91 16.79 -13.47
CA ASN A 188 -5.54 16.04 -12.36
C ASN A 188 -6.05 14.61 -12.67
N TRP A 189 -5.67 13.96 -13.78
CA TRP A 189 -6.00 12.53 -13.98
C TRP A 189 -5.37 11.65 -12.89
N ARG A 190 -4.17 12.04 -12.43
CA ARG A 190 -3.48 11.42 -11.30
C ARG A 190 -4.31 11.49 -10.03
N ASP A 191 -4.92 12.63 -9.69
CA ASP A 191 -5.71 12.79 -8.46
C ASP A 191 -6.95 11.89 -8.44
N GLN A 192 -7.45 11.50 -9.62
CA GLN A 192 -8.58 10.58 -9.76
C GLN A 192 -8.16 9.10 -9.56
N ILE A 193 -6.87 8.77 -9.74
CA ILE A 193 -6.29 7.45 -9.48
C ILE A 193 -5.64 7.41 -8.09
N GLU A 194 -5.11 8.55 -7.65
CA GLU A 194 -4.38 8.77 -6.42
C GLU A 194 -5.02 9.93 -5.64
N PRO A 195 -6.19 9.72 -4.97
CA PRO A 195 -6.82 10.81 -4.22
C PRO A 195 -5.86 11.37 -3.16
N GLU A 196 -5.78 12.70 -3.01
CA GLU A 196 -4.80 13.34 -2.11
C GLU A 196 -4.99 13.00 -0.63
N MET A 197 -6.21 12.65 -0.23
CA MET A 197 -6.52 12.28 1.15
C MET A 197 -6.15 10.81 1.36
N ARG A 198 -5.24 10.57 2.30
CA ARG A 198 -4.71 9.24 2.68
C ARG A 198 -4.78 9.00 4.21
N GLY A 199 -5.43 9.92 4.92
CA GLY A 199 -5.44 9.98 6.38
C GLY A 199 -4.04 10.15 6.99
N THR A 200 -3.99 10.30 8.31
CA THR A 200 -2.74 10.22 9.08
C THR A 200 -2.93 9.31 10.28
N LEU A 201 -1.83 8.86 10.88
CA LEU A 201 -1.85 8.06 12.10
C LEU A 201 -0.90 8.63 13.15
N LYS A 202 -1.37 8.70 14.39
CA LYS A 202 -0.53 8.89 15.59
C LYS A 202 -0.42 7.56 16.31
N ALA A 203 0.71 7.31 16.96
CA ALA A 203 0.92 6.14 17.80
C ALA A 203 1.59 6.55 19.11
N ARG A 204 1.24 5.87 20.20
CA ARG A 204 1.88 6.02 21.52
C ARG A 204 1.80 4.72 22.30
N ALA A 205 2.66 4.57 23.31
CA ALA A 205 2.39 3.68 24.41
C ALA A 205 1.61 4.43 25.52
N ALA A 206 0.54 3.82 26.04
CA ALA A 206 -0.34 4.38 27.05
C ALA A 206 0.39 4.56 28.40
N GLU A 207 0.03 5.59 29.15
CA GLU A 207 0.58 5.77 30.50
C GLU A 207 0.14 4.61 31.41
N ALA A 208 1.07 4.10 32.23
CA ALA A 208 0.75 3.07 33.20
C ALA A 208 -0.30 3.62 34.19
N PRO A 209 -1.33 2.84 34.57
CA PRO A 209 -2.19 3.21 35.68
C PRO A 209 -1.34 3.42 36.93
N ALA A 210 -1.73 4.36 37.79
CA ALA A 210 -1.07 4.61 39.06
C ALA A 210 -0.91 3.29 39.86
N ALA A 211 0.30 3.08 40.39
CA ALA A 211 0.83 1.82 40.89
C ALA A 211 -0.12 0.98 41.78
N GLY A 212 -0.09 -0.35 41.62
CA GLY A 212 -0.79 -1.29 42.51
C GLY A 212 -0.65 -2.80 42.22
N GLY A 213 0.21 -3.23 41.29
CA GLY A 213 0.40 -4.66 40.96
C GLY A 213 1.68 -5.25 41.56
N PRO A 214 1.75 -6.58 41.80
CA PRO A 214 2.91 -7.24 42.38
C PRO A 214 4.17 -7.03 41.51
N PRO A 215 5.36 -6.96 42.14
CA PRO A 215 6.61 -6.69 41.44
C PRO A 215 7.07 -7.92 40.64
N CYS A 216 7.80 -7.65 39.55
CA CYS A 216 8.34 -8.57 38.52
C CYS A 216 7.29 -8.87 37.42
N GLU A 217 7.40 -8.42 36.17
CA GLU A 217 8.56 -8.45 35.25
C GLU A 217 8.76 -7.16 34.42
N VAL A 218 7.93 -6.13 34.59
CA VAL A 218 8.06 -4.84 33.90
C VAL A 218 7.84 -3.71 34.91
N SER A 219 8.67 -2.66 34.88
CA SER A 219 8.56 -1.53 35.81
C SER A 219 7.16 -0.91 35.77
N PRO A 220 6.55 -0.54 36.92
CA PRO A 220 5.26 0.17 36.96
C PRO A 220 5.23 1.51 36.21
N ARG A 221 6.38 1.98 35.71
CA ARG A 221 6.53 3.18 34.88
C ARG A 221 6.67 2.90 33.37
N ALA A 222 6.74 1.64 32.96
CA ALA A 222 6.88 1.28 31.54
C ALA A 222 5.54 1.47 30.81
N ARG A 223 5.55 2.24 29.71
CA ARG A 223 4.36 2.50 28.90
C ARG A 223 4.09 1.37 27.90
N PHE A 224 5.16 0.76 27.38
CA PHE A 224 5.15 -0.51 26.63
C PHE A 224 5.43 -1.68 27.57
N ARG A 225 4.63 -2.74 27.48
CA ARG A 225 4.70 -3.92 28.37
C ARG A 225 5.15 -5.20 27.69
N GLY A 226 5.48 -5.14 26.41
CA GLY A 226 6.06 -6.28 25.69
C GLY A 226 7.47 -6.60 26.20
N ASP A 227 7.82 -7.89 26.08
CA ASP A 227 9.09 -8.48 26.49
C ASP A 227 10.22 -8.32 25.46
N SER A 228 9.88 -7.80 24.28
CA SER A 228 10.76 -7.77 23.10
C SER A 228 10.48 -6.54 22.23
N ASP A 229 11.48 -6.14 21.45
CA ASP A 229 11.33 -5.09 20.44
C ASP A 229 10.43 -5.56 19.30
N GLN A 230 9.53 -4.69 18.83
CA GLN A 230 8.56 -5.02 17.79
C GLN A 230 8.51 -3.97 16.68
N LEU A 231 7.98 -4.36 15.52
CA LEU A 231 7.70 -3.48 14.39
C LEU A 231 6.23 -3.62 14.01
N TYR A 232 5.37 -2.90 14.72
CA TYR A 232 3.94 -2.96 14.46
C TYR A 232 3.62 -2.40 13.08
N ARG A 233 2.63 -3.00 12.40
CA ARG A 233 2.02 -2.52 11.17
C ARG A 233 0.54 -2.30 11.38
N VAL A 234 0.03 -1.15 10.98
CA VAL A 234 -1.41 -0.89 10.78
C VAL A 234 -1.63 -0.75 9.29
N GLU A 235 -2.51 -1.56 8.68
CA GLU A 235 -2.76 -1.59 7.23
C GLU A 235 -4.25 -1.42 6.93
N ILE A 236 -4.58 -0.53 6.01
CA ILE A 236 -5.94 -0.38 5.48
C ILE A 236 -6.29 -1.60 4.62
N ARG A 237 -7.38 -2.29 4.96
CA ARG A 237 -7.87 -3.45 4.19
C ARG A 237 -8.98 -3.09 3.25
N ARG A 238 -9.99 -2.36 3.71
CA ARG A 238 -10.99 -1.77 2.84
C ARG A 238 -10.74 -0.28 2.74
N GLY A 239 -10.48 0.19 1.52
CA GLY A 239 -10.44 1.63 1.24
C GLY A 239 -11.84 2.24 1.29
N GLY A 240 -11.91 3.57 1.27
CA GLY A 240 -13.17 4.31 1.36
C GLY A 240 -13.12 5.38 2.44
N TYR A 241 -14.24 6.06 2.65
CA TYR A 241 -14.34 7.07 3.70
C TYR A 241 -14.28 6.43 5.09
N ALA A 242 -13.61 7.09 6.04
CA ALA A 242 -13.77 6.74 7.44
C ALA A 242 -15.25 6.84 7.85
N SER A 243 -15.79 5.75 8.38
CA SER A 243 -17.18 5.68 8.79
C SER A 243 -17.39 4.60 9.82
N ALA A 244 -18.12 4.94 10.87
CA ALA A 244 -18.60 3.99 11.87
C ALA A 244 -19.82 3.18 11.39
N LYS A 245 -20.28 3.36 10.14
CA LYS A 245 -21.33 2.56 9.51
C LYS A 245 -20.75 1.41 8.68
N GLU A 246 -21.61 0.46 8.31
CA GLU A 246 -21.26 -0.60 7.34
C GLU A 246 -20.77 0.02 6.02
N GLY A 247 -19.82 -0.65 5.37
CA GLY A 247 -19.18 -0.17 4.14
C GLY A 247 -18.12 0.92 4.33
N GLY A 248 -17.85 1.36 5.57
CA GLY A 248 -16.72 2.25 5.88
C GLY A 248 -15.36 1.59 5.67
N ALA A 249 -14.30 2.41 5.66
CA ALA A 249 -12.92 1.92 5.62
C ALA A 249 -12.61 0.99 6.81
N THR A 250 -11.78 -0.02 6.57
CA THR A 250 -11.37 -1.01 7.58
C THR A 250 -9.86 -1.15 7.60
N PHE A 251 -9.31 -1.62 8.73
CA PHE A 251 -7.88 -1.83 8.90
C PHE A 251 -7.57 -3.12 9.68
N VAL A 252 -6.36 -3.62 9.51
CA VAL A 252 -5.81 -4.73 10.30
C VAL A 252 -4.51 -4.26 10.93
N TRP A 253 -4.02 -5.03 11.89
CA TRP A 253 -2.69 -4.78 12.42
C TRP A 253 -1.91 -6.06 12.67
N SER A 254 -0.59 -5.94 12.69
CA SER A 254 0.32 -7.02 13.05
C SER A 254 1.45 -6.50 13.92
N ARG A 255 1.88 -7.32 14.88
CA ARG A 255 3.02 -7.05 15.77
C ARG A 255 4.36 -7.13 15.03
N GLU A 256 4.50 -8.06 14.09
CA GLU A 256 5.72 -8.30 13.31
C GLU A 256 5.61 -7.79 11.87
N ASN A 257 5.02 -6.60 11.64
CA ASN A 257 4.91 -5.98 10.32
C ASN A 257 4.28 -6.88 9.23
N GLY A 258 3.39 -7.81 9.62
CA GLY A 258 2.78 -8.77 8.70
C GLY A 258 3.76 -9.83 8.16
N ALA A 259 4.86 -10.09 8.86
CA ALA A 259 5.89 -11.05 8.48
C ALA A 259 5.49 -12.52 8.71
N VAL A 260 4.57 -12.77 9.66
CA VAL A 260 4.15 -14.13 10.03
C VAL A 260 3.34 -14.75 8.90
N THR A 261 4.00 -15.60 8.11
CA THR A 261 3.45 -16.25 6.92
C THR A 261 3.82 -17.72 6.90
N PHE A 262 2.91 -18.56 6.40
CA PHE A 262 3.06 -20.01 6.32
C PHE A 262 2.82 -20.46 4.88
N PRO A 263 3.76 -21.19 4.25
CA PRO A 263 3.51 -21.84 2.98
C PRO A 263 2.36 -22.84 3.09
N VAL A 264 1.41 -22.75 2.17
CA VAL A 264 0.30 -23.69 2.06
C VAL A 264 0.70 -24.81 1.11
N ASP A 265 0.53 -26.06 1.56
CA ASP A 265 0.70 -27.26 0.72
C ASP A 265 -0.58 -27.59 -0.04
N LYS A 266 -1.72 -27.57 0.66
CA LYS A 266 -3.00 -27.97 0.07
C LYS A 266 -4.20 -27.30 0.75
N ILE A 267 -5.22 -26.99 -0.05
CA ILE A 267 -6.54 -26.56 0.44
C ILE A 267 -7.59 -27.63 0.10
N ALA A 268 -8.42 -28.00 1.09
CA ALA A 268 -9.52 -28.94 0.94
C ALA A 268 -10.75 -28.41 1.69
N GLY A 269 -11.58 -27.63 0.98
CA GLY A 269 -12.66 -26.88 1.61
C GLY A 269 -12.10 -25.88 2.65
N PRO A 270 -12.63 -25.82 3.87
CA PRO A 270 -12.13 -24.91 4.92
C PRO A 270 -10.79 -25.36 5.54
N LYS A 271 -10.27 -26.55 5.19
CA LYS A 271 -9.01 -27.07 5.75
C LYS A 271 -7.84 -26.63 4.89
N VAL A 272 -6.87 -25.97 5.52
CA VAL A 272 -5.61 -25.51 4.91
C VAL A 272 -4.47 -26.27 5.55
N GLN A 273 -3.86 -27.17 4.78
CA GLN A 273 -2.67 -27.92 5.18
C GLN A 273 -1.44 -27.05 4.89
N LEU A 274 -0.64 -26.78 5.92
CA LEU A 274 0.62 -26.05 5.79
C LEU A 274 1.73 -26.99 5.31
N ALA A 275 2.69 -26.46 4.56
CA ALA A 275 3.86 -27.23 4.13
C ALA A 275 4.73 -27.63 5.34
N ASP A 276 4.81 -26.74 6.33
CA ASP A 276 5.48 -26.97 7.60
C ASP A 276 4.70 -26.30 8.73
N GLY A 277 4.70 -26.93 9.91
CA GLY A 277 4.24 -26.29 11.15
C GLY A 277 5.24 -25.25 11.65
N TRP A 278 4.87 -24.53 12.71
CA TRP A 278 5.79 -23.60 13.39
C TRP A 278 6.56 -24.28 14.52
N ARG A 279 7.76 -23.76 14.78
CA ARG A 279 8.64 -24.24 15.87
C ARG A 279 8.58 -23.37 17.13
N ASP A 280 8.16 -22.10 16.99
CA ASP A 280 8.13 -21.12 18.07
C ASP A 280 6.68 -20.72 18.39
N ALA A 281 6.33 -20.72 19.68
CA ALA A 281 5.02 -20.32 20.17
C ALA A 281 4.67 -18.87 19.81
N ARG A 282 5.66 -17.98 19.65
CA ARG A 282 5.46 -16.59 19.21
C ARG A 282 4.77 -16.50 17.85
N PHE A 283 5.11 -17.41 16.94
CA PHE A 283 4.56 -17.44 15.58
C PHE A 283 3.36 -18.37 15.47
N ALA A 284 2.91 -19.00 16.56
CA ALA A 284 1.82 -19.97 16.51
C ALA A 284 0.49 -19.38 16.02
N ILE A 285 -0.27 -20.16 15.27
CA ILE A 285 -1.67 -19.84 14.99
C ILE A 285 -2.55 -20.48 16.06
N ALA A 286 -3.51 -19.72 16.58
CA ALA A 286 -4.50 -20.17 17.55
C ALA A 286 -5.94 -20.01 17.02
N PRO A 287 -6.89 -20.81 17.53
CA PRO A 287 -8.31 -20.56 17.32
C PRO A 287 -8.69 -19.12 17.69
N GLY A 288 -9.42 -18.45 16.79
CA GLY A 288 -9.81 -17.04 16.92
C GLY A 288 -8.93 -16.07 16.14
N ASP A 289 -7.72 -16.46 15.74
CA ASP A 289 -6.84 -15.64 14.90
C ASP A 289 -7.50 -15.29 13.55
N ILE A 290 -7.12 -14.14 13.00
CA ILE A 290 -7.53 -13.72 11.66
C ILE A 290 -6.37 -13.96 10.69
N VAL A 291 -6.66 -14.59 9.57
CA VAL A 291 -5.68 -14.91 8.54
C VAL A 291 -6.15 -14.46 7.16
N GLU A 292 -5.21 -14.14 6.27
CA GLU A 292 -5.46 -14.07 4.83
C GLU A 292 -4.74 -15.24 4.15
N VAL A 293 -5.38 -15.88 3.17
CA VAL A 293 -4.75 -16.89 2.32
C VAL A 293 -4.67 -16.34 0.90
N ALA A 294 -3.46 -16.16 0.38
CA ALA A 294 -3.24 -15.44 -0.87
C ALA A 294 -2.11 -16.08 -1.68
N GLY A 295 -2.28 -16.11 -3.00
CA GLY A 295 -1.23 -16.46 -3.96
C GLY A 295 -0.55 -15.22 -4.55
N PRO A 296 0.33 -15.41 -5.54
CA PRO A 296 1.07 -14.31 -6.15
C PRO A 296 0.17 -13.31 -6.90
N ALA A 297 -0.96 -13.77 -7.45
CA ALA A 297 -1.89 -12.91 -8.19
C ALA A 297 -2.58 -11.92 -7.25
N GLU A 298 -3.14 -12.42 -6.14
CA GLU A 298 -3.80 -11.61 -5.11
C GLU A 298 -2.81 -10.63 -4.46
N ALA A 299 -1.55 -11.04 -4.26
CA ALA A 299 -0.49 -10.18 -3.74
C ALA A 299 -0.08 -9.03 -4.69
N LEU A 300 -0.42 -9.13 -5.98
CA LEU A 300 -0.14 -8.10 -7.00
C LEU A 300 -1.33 -7.15 -7.23
N GLN A 301 -2.51 -7.49 -6.73
CA GLN A 301 -3.70 -6.64 -6.82
C GLN A 301 -3.76 -5.67 -5.64
N GLU A 302 -4.52 -4.58 -5.82
CA GLU A 302 -4.88 -3.71 -4.70
C GLU A 302 -5.90 -4.41 -3.78
N THR A 303 -6.78 -5.23 -4.35
CA THR A 303 -7.74 -6.05 -3.61
C THR A 303 -7.02 -7.17 -2.87
N GLY A 304 -6.81 -7.00 -1.57
CA GLY A 304 -6.27 -8.05 -0.73
C GLY A 304 -7.22 -9.25 -0.62
N ALA A 305 -6.66 -10.43 -0.33
CA ALA A 305 -7.45 -11.65 -0.13
C ALA A 305 -8.42 -11.50 1.06
N ARG A 306 -9.49 -12.32 1.02
CA ARG A 306 -10.49 -12.41 2.08
C ARG A 306 -9.82 -12.76 3.42
N LEU A 307 -10.23 -12.06 4.48
CA LEU A 307 -9.83 -12.39 5.84
C LEU A 307 -10.77 -13.44 6.41
N LEU A 308 -10.17 -14.49 6.98
CA LEU A 308 -10.87 -15.64 7.52
C LEU A 308 -10.44 -15.86 8.96
N ARG A 309 -11.39 -16.25 9.81
CA ARG A 309 -11.11 -16.67 11.18
C ARG A 309 -10.65 -18.12 11.23
N VAL A 310 -9.66 -18.37 12.08
CA VAL A 310 -9.20 -19.70 12.44
C VAL A 310 -10.16 -20.33 13.45
N VAL A 311 -10.68 -21.50 13.13
CA VAL A 311 -11.59 -22.28 13.97
C VAL A 311 -10.80 -23.28 14.83
N ASP A 312 -9.81 -23.92 14.23
CA ASP A 312 -9.02 -24.98 14.88
C ASP A 312 -7.65 -25.15 14.23
N TYR A 313 -6.71 -25.76 14.94
CA TYR A 313 -5.41 -26.17 14.42
C TYR A 313 -5.05 -27.57 14.91
N ASP A 314 -4.80 -28.48 13.97
CA ASP A 314 -4.29 -29.82 14.22
C ASP A 314 -2.76 -29.82 14.08
N PRO A 315 -1.99 -29.97 15.18
CA PRO A 315 -0.53 -29.98 15.14
C PRO A 315 0.05 -31.25 14.52
N ASP A 316 -0.68 -32.37 14.54
CA ASP A 316 -0.17 -33.65 14.02
C ASP A 316 -0.13 -33.64 12.49
N THR A 317 -1.05 -32.90 11.86
CA THR A 317 -1.14 -32.76 10.40
C THR A 317 -0.83 -31.35 9.90
N ALA A 318 -0.35 -30.45 10.77
CA ALA A 318 -0.12 -29.03 10.48
C ALA A 318 -1.29 -28.39 9.70
N THR A 319 -2.52 -28.69 10.12
CA THR A 319 -3.73 -28.31 9.39
C THR A 319 -4.52 -27.25 10.14
N VAL A 320 -4.71 -26.09 9.51
CA VAL A 320 -5.56 -25.02 10.01
C VAL A 320 -6.97 -25.20 9.45
N THR A 321 -7.98 -25.19 10.31
CA THR A 321 -9.38 -25.17 9.88
C THR A 321 -9.89 -23.73 9.96
N LEU A 322 -10.40 -23.22 8.85
CA LEU A 322 -10.94 -21.86 8.73
C LEU A 322 -12.48 -21.86 8.76
N GLU A 323 -13.07 -20.70 9.04
CA GLU A 323 -14.53 -20.55 9.08
C GLU A 323 -15.21 -20.69 7.71
N ALA A 324 -14.45 -20.55 6.61
CA ALA A 324 -14.90 -20.76 5.24
C ALA A 324 -13.73 -21.22 4.36
N THR A 325 -14.06 -21.76 3.18
CA THR A 325 -13.07 -22.14 2.15
C THR A 325 -12.38 -20.89 1.59
N PRO A 326 -11.04 -20.84 1.57
CA PRO A 326 -10.31 -19.79 0.87
C PRO A 326 -10.55 -19.80 -0.64
N GLU A 327 -10.64 -18.61 -1.23
CA GLU A 327 -10.83 -18.42 -2.68
C GLU A 327 -9.48 -18.21 -3.36
N VAL A 328 -8.63 -19.24 -3.35
CA VAL A 328 -7.30 -19.21 -3.99
C VAL A 328 -6.96 -20.59 -4.55
N ASP A 329 -6.31 -20.60 -5.71
CA ASP A 329 -5.87 -21.83 -6.38
C ASP A 329 -4.50 -22.28 -5.86
N THR A 330 -4.39 -23.57 -5.52
CA THR A 330 -3.14 -24.24 -5.09
C THR A 330 -2.64 -25.28 -6.11
N ASP A 331 -3.23 -25.38 -7.29
CA ASP A 331 -2.97 -26.45 -8.26
C ASP A 331 -1.56 -26.39 -8.88
N ASP A 332 -0.94 -25.20 -8.96
CA ASP A 332 0.45 -25.04 -9.41
C ASP A 332 1.40 -24.82 -8.21
N PRO A 333 2.16 -25.83 -7.76
CA PRO A 333 3.06 -25.71 -6.60
C PRO A 333 4.22 -24.73 -6.83
N ARG A 334 4.42 -24.23 -8.06
CA ARG A 334 5.43 -23.21 -8.37
C ARG A 334 4.93 -21.79 -8.08
N LYS A 335 3.62 -21.60 -7.87
CA LYS A 335 2.99 -20.35 -7.44
C LYS A 335 2.71 -20.44 -5.94
N PRO A 336 3.59 -19.94 -5.07
CA PRO A 336 3.44 -20.14 -3.64
C PRO A 336 2.17 -19.46 -3.13
N VAL A 337 1.31 -20.24 -2.47
CA VAL A 337 0.18 -19.74 -1.69
C VAL A 337 0.60 -19.66 -0.24
N LEU A 338 0.31 -18.52 0.39
CA LEU A 338 0.69 -18.23 1.76
C LEU A 338 -0.54 -17.95 2.60
N LEU A 339 -0.52 -18.48 3.83
CA LEU A 339 -1.41 -18.06 4.90
C LEU A 339 -0.66 -17.03 5.76
N ARG A 340 -1.19 -15.83 5.91
CA ARG A 340 -0.62 -14.75 6.74
C ARG A 340 -1.50 -14.47 7.94
N ARG A 341 -0.89 -14.36 9.13
CA ARG A 341 -1.58 -14.03 10.38
C ARG A 341 -1.69 -12.52 10.59
N TRP A 342 -2.82 -12.08 11.16
CA TRP A 342 -3.05 -10.72 11.68
C TRP A 342 -3.44 -10.79 13.15
N ASP A 343 -2.98 -9.82 13.94
CA ASP A 343 -2.99 -9.92 15.41
C ASP A 343 -4.23 -9.26 16.06
N HIS A 344 -5.29 -9.00 15.27
CA HIS A 344 -6.56 -8.42 15.75
C HIS A 344 -7.68 -9.45 15.96
N GLY A 345 -7.37 -10.74 16.01
CA GLY A 345 -8.35 -11.82 16.23
C GLY A 345 -9.06 -11.74 17.58
N GLU A 346 -8.33 -11.36 18.62
CA GLU A 346 -8.88 -11.01 19.93
C GLU A 346 -8.91 -9.49 20.12
N LEU A 347 -10.08 -8.94 20.42
CA LEU A 347 -10.22 -7.50 20.71
C LEU A 347 -9.69 -7.17 22.12
N ARG A 348 -8.60 -6.41 22.20
CA ARG A 348 -7.92 -6.02 23.44
C ARG A 348 -8.25 -4.57 23.86
N GLY A 349 -8.02 -4.23 25.13
CA GLY A 349 -8.22 -2.88 25.68
C GLY A 349 -9.51 -2.65 26.47
N LEU A 350 -9.68 -1.43 27.00
CA LEU A 350 -10.88 -0.99 27.72
C LEU A 350 -12.08 -0.90 26.76
N ALA A 351 -13.30 -1.08 27.27
CA ALA A 351 -14.51 -1.11 26.43
C ALA A 351 -14.66 0.13 25.53
N GLN A 352 -14.25 1.32 25.98
CA GLN A 352 -14.30 2.54 25.18
C GLN A 352 -13.26 2.61 24.04
N ASP A 353 -12.13 1.90 24.18
CA ASP A 353 -11.00 1.93 23.23
C ASP A 353 -11.05 0.75 22.25
N ARG A 354 -11.96 -0.21 22.48
CA ARG A 354 -12.14 -1.38 21.61
C ARG A 354 -12.70 -0.95 20.26
N VAL A 355 -12.11 -1.50 19.21
CA VAL A 355 -12.57 -1.36 17.85
C VAL A 355 -13.52 -2.51 17.53
N LYS A 356 -14.59 -2.23 16.79
CA LYS A 356 -15.50 -3.29 16.33
C LYS A 356 -14.89 -4.00 15.13
N LEU A 357 -15.14 -5.31 15.02
CA LEU A 357 -14.93 -6.02 13.77
C LEU A 357 -16.01 -5.58 12.76
N ALA A 358 -15.58 -5.34 11.54
CA ALA A 358 -16.44 -5.10 10.40
C ALA A 358 -16.84 -6.43 9.74
N ASP A 359 -17.64 -6.33 8.67
CA ASP A 359 -18.17 -7.44 7.88
C ASP A 359 -17.11 -8.21 7.08
N ASP A 360 -15.90 -7.67 6.93
CA ASP A 360 -14.74 -8.32 6.29
C ASP A 360 -13.75 -8.93 7.28
N ASN A 361 -14.12 -9.14 8.54
CA ASN A 361 -13.21 -9.57 9.62
C ASN A 361 -12.02 -8.62 9.89
N ALA A 362 -11.98 -7.41 9.32
CA ALA A 362 -11.05 -6.36 9.70
C ALA A 362 -11.64 -5.48 10.81
N LEU A 363 -10.85 -4.56 11.36
CA LEU A 363 -11.29 -3.58 12.34
C LEU A 363 -11.88 -2.36 11.64
N GLN A 364 -13.01 -1.86 12.14
CA GLN A 364 -13.63 -0.64 11.63
C GLN A 364 -12.76 0.60 11.87
N LEU A 365 -12.52 1.39 10.83
CA LEU A 365 -11.74 2.62 10.95
C LEU A 365 -12.60 3.77 11.47
N VAL A 366 -12.17 4.36 12.59
CA VAL A 366 -12.79 5.54 13.21
C VAL A 366 -11.70 6.57 13.48
N GLU A 367 -11.92 7.80 13.03
CA GLU A 367 -11.01 8.94 13.22
C GLU A 367 -11.19 9.61 14.59
N GLY A 368 -10.18 10.40 15.00
CA GLY A 368 -10.28 11.31 16.15
C GLY A 368 -10.25 10.65 17.52
N ARG A 369 -10.14 9.32 17.59
CA ARG A 369 -10.10 8.57 18.86
C ARG A 369 -8.91 7.61 18.95
N TRP A 370 -8.39 7.44 20.15
CA TRP A 370 -7.37 6.43 20.45
C TRP A 370 -7.98 5.02 20.44
N LEU A 371 -7.32 4.12 19.73
CA LEU A 371 -7.67 2.71 19.58
C LEU A 371 -6.56 1.88 20.22
N ALA A 372 -6.92 0.93 21.08
CA ALA A 372 -5.94 0.03 21.68
C ALA A 372 -5.59 -1.12 20.72
N LEU A 373 -4.30 -1.41 20.58
CA LEU A 373 -3.81 -2.62 19.90
C LEU A 373 -3.52 -3.70 20.94
N GLU A 374 -2.43 -3.57 21.69
CA GLU A 374 -2.01 -4.47 22.77
C GLU A 374 -0.88 -3.86 23.60
N GLU A 375 -0.55 -4.43 24.76
CA GLU A 375 0.65 -4.07 25.56
C GLU A 375 0.85 -2.56 25.81
N GLY A 376 -0.27 -1.83 25.90
CA GLY A 376 -0.29 -0.37 26.06
C GLY A 376 -0.17 0.41 24.75
N ILE A 377 0.12 -0.22 23.62
CA ILE A 377 0.17 0.44 22.31
C ILE A 377 -1.23 0.92 21.89
N GLN A 378 -1.30 2.20 21.56
CA GLN A 378 -2.49 2.85 21.03
C GLN A 378 -2.18 3.58 19.73
N VAL A 379 -3.15 3.61 18.84
CA VAL A 379 -3.09 4.36 17.58
C VAL A 379 -4.30 5.28 17.44
N MET A 380 -4.16 6.37 16.71
CA MET A 380 -5.27 7.27 16.41
C MET A 380 -5.17 7.72 14.96
N PHE A 381 -6.23 7.44 14.20
CA PHE A 381 -6.40 8.00 12.86
C PHE A 381 -6.74 9.48 12.97
N GLY A 382 -6.00 10.33 12.26
CA GLY A 382 -6.22 11.77 12.26
C GLY A 382 -7.59 12.13 11.70
N GLU A 383 -8.23 13.12 12.29
CA GLU A 383 -9.51 13.63 11.80
C GLU A 383 -9.35 14.23 10.40
N GLY A 384 -10.38 14.04 9.57
CA GLY A 384 -10.49 14.72 8.29
C GLY A 384 -10.26 16.22 8.44
N ILE A 385 -9.40 16.80 7.61
CA ILE A 385 -9.35 18.24 7.42
C ILE A 385 -10.64 18.58 6.66
N GLY A 386 -11.75 18.76 7.38
CA GLY A 386 -13.07 18.93 6.79
C GLY A 386 -13.02 19.97 5.68
N ARG A 387 -13.31 19.57 4.43
CA ARG A 387 -13.59 20.53 3.36
C ARG A 387 -14.91 21.18 3.72
N ALA A 388 -14.85 22.36 4.34
CA ALA A 388 -16.01 23.23 4.48
C ALA A 388 -16.70 23.34 3.11
N ASN A 389 -18.02 23.17 3.09
CA ASN A 389 -18.87 23.18 1.90
C ASN A 389 -18.44 24.27 0.89
N GLY A 390 -17.86 23.86 -0.25
CA GLY A 390 -17.48 24.75 -1.35
C GLY A 390 -16.86 23.98 -2.53
N PRO A 391 -16.98 24.47 -3.78
CA PRO A 391 -16.38 23.81 -4.95
C PRO A 391 -14.85 23.83 -4.85
N ALA A 392 -14.23 22.71 -5.24
CA ALA A 392 -12.81 22.47 -5.08
C ALA A 392 -11.95 23.57 -5.73
N ARG A 393 -11.17 24.28 -4.93
CA ARG A 393 -9.93 24.93 -5.41
C ARG A 393 -8.80 23.95 -5.18
N ILE A 394 -8.12 23.60 -6.27
CA ILE A 394 -6.86 22.84 -6.29
C ILE A 394 -5.86 23.68 -5.52
N VAL A 395 -5.36 23.16 -4.39
CA VAL A 395 -4.33 23.82 -3.60
C VAL A 395 -3.08 22.97 -3.73
N ALA A 396 -2.08 23.49 -4.43
CA ALA A 396 -0.84 22.78 -4.71
C ALA A 396 -0.12 22.32 -3.41
N ARG A 397 0.63 21.22 -3.53
CA ARG A 397 1.41 20.51 -2.49
C ARG A 397 2.10 21.40 -1.43
N ASP A 398 2.49 22.63 -1.76
CA ASP A 398 3.22 23.53 -0.85
C ASP A 398 2.36 24.23 0.22
N GLU A 399 1.03 24.34 0.03
CA GLU A 399 0.17 25.03 1.00
C GLU A 399 -0.35 24.12 2.12
N ALA A 400 -0.50 22.81 1.88
CA ALA A 400 -0.88 21.85 2.93
C ALA A 400 0.18 21.76 4.04
N ALA A 401 1.46 21.85 3.68
CA ALA A 401 2.57 21.93 4.62
C ALA A 401 2.56 23.23 5.46
N ARG A 402 2.03 24.33 4.90
CA ARG A 402 1.90 25.63 5.60
C ARG A 402 0.63 25.70 6.45
N ALA A 403 -0.46 25.04 6.06
CA ALA A 403 -1.71 25.01 6.81
C ALA A 403 -1.54 24.32 8.18
N VAL A 404 -0.73 23.26 8.24
CA VAL A 404 -0.35 22.57 9.50
C VAL A 404 0.48 23.49 10.41
N ALA A 405 1.35 24.33 9.85
CA ALA A 405 2.13 25.31 10.63
C ALA A 405 1.28 26.52 11.12
N ALA A 406 0.22 26.88 10.38
CA ALA A 406 -0.64 28.00 10.72
C ALA A 406 -1.64 27.70 11.85
N THR A 407 -2.00 26.42 12.06
CA THR A 407 -2.94 26.03 13.13
C THR A 407 -2.30 26.14 14.53
N ASP A 408 -0.97 26.03 14.63
CA ASP A 408 -0.23 26.22 15.89
C ASP A 408 -0.04 27.70 16.29
N ALA A 409 -0.16 28.63 15.34
CA ALA A 409 -0.04 30.07 15.61
C ALA A 409 -1.36 30.71 16.10
N ALA A 410 -2.50 30.05 15.91
CA ALA A 410 -3.82 30.63 16.18
C ALA A 410 -4.34 30.41 17.62
N ARG A 411 -3.58 29.74 18.50
CA ARG A 411 -3.97 29.50 19.91
C ARG A 411 -3.45 30.54 20.90
N GLY A 412 -3.16 31.75 20.41
CA GLY A 412 -2.78 32.89 21.22
C GLY A 412 -3.28 34.20 20.63
N LYS A 413 -4.59 34.46 20.73
CA LYS A 413 -5.20 35.80 20.80
C LYS A 413 -6.74 35.70 20.85
N GLU A 414 -7.30 35.84 22.04
CA GLU A 414 -8.65 36.38 22.21
C GLU A 414 -8.59 37.91 22.05
N ALA A 415 -9.50 38.48 21.25
CA ALA A 415 -10.56 39.39 21.72
C ALA A 415 -11.10 40.33 20.61
N ALA A 416 -12.42 40.54 20.70
CA ALA A 416 -13.25 41.66 20.21
C ALA A 416 -13.96 41.56 18.84
N GLY A 417 -15.29 41.65 18.89
CA GLY A 417 -16.06 42.48 17.95
C GLY A 417 -17.14 41.77 17.14
N ALA A 418 -18.40 41.88 17.58
CA ALA A 418 -19.59 41.48 16.84
C ALA A 418 -20.06 42.56 15.84
N ALA A 419 -20.72 42.14 14.74
CA ALA A 419 -21.99 42.67 14.18
C ALA A 419 -22.11 42.51 12.64
N GLY A 420 -23.31 42.13 12.17
CA GLY A 420 -23.97 42.84 11.05
C GLY A 420 -24.09 42.16 9.66
N GLU A 421 -25.33 41.74 9.36
CA GLU A 421 -26.09 41.92 8.09
C GLU A 421 -25.88 41.08 6.80
N LYS A 422 -26.93 40.27 6.54
CA LYS A 422 -27.78 40.06 5.33
C LYS A 422 -27.31 40.53 3.94
N GLY A 423 -27.50 39.65 2.95
CA GLY A 423 -27.75 40.01 1.53
C GLY A 423 -27.75 38.81 0.60
N GLY A 424 -28.93 38.34 0.16
CA GLY A 424 -29.09 37.15 -0.69
C GLY A 424 -28.84 37.39 -2.18
N ILE A 425 -28.98 36.31 -2.98
CA ILE A 425 -29.64 36.23 -4.30
C ILE A 425 -29.75 34.73 -4.66
N GLU A 426 -30.99 34.27 -4.85
CA GLU A 426 -31.33 33.00 -5.51
C GLU A 426 -31.18 33.14 -7.02
N LEU A 427 -30.61 32.14 -7.70
CA LEU A 427 -30.83 31.92 -9.13
C LEU A 427 -30.82 30.43 -9.48
N GLY A 428 -32.01 29.90 -9.79
CA GLY A 428 -32.19 29.01 -10.94
C GLY A 428 -32.08 27.51 -10.71
N THR A 429 -33.18 26.89 -10.29
CA THR A 429 -33.45 25.46 -10.47
C THR A 429 -33.49 25.08 -11.95
N ARG A 430 -32.69 24.09 -12.36
CA ARG A 430 -32.93 23.30 -13.58
C ARG A 430 -32.83 21.81 -13.26
N HIS A 431 -33.73 21.07 -13.88
CA HIS A 431 -34.02 19.66 -13.66
C HIS A 431 -32.81 18.73 -13.79
N ALA A 432 -32.75 17.77 -12.88
CA ALA A 432 -31.87 16.62 -12.90
C ALA A 432 -32.34 15.58 -13.95
N PRO A 433 -31.41 14.90 -14.65
CA PRO A 433 -31.64 13.53 -15.08
C PRO A 433 -31.26 12.55 -13.95
N ALA A 434 -32.01 11.47 -13.88
CA ALA A 434 -31.97 10.45 -12.84
C ALA A 434 -30.81 9.45 -13.01
N GLU A 435 -30.39 8.94 -11.85
CA GLU A 435 -29.76 7.62 -11.60
C GLU A 435 -28.42 7.31 -12.26
N GLY A 436 -27.35 7.82 -11.64
CA GLY A 436 -26.09 7.10 -11.48
C GLY A 436 -25.82 6.92 -9.97
N ASN A 437 -25.29 5.77 -9.56
CA ASN A 437 -24.95 5.47 -8.16
C ASN A 437 -24.01 6.54 -7.57
N PHE A 438 -24.56 7.49 -6.82
CA PHE A 438 -23.77 8.42 -6.02
C PHE A 438 -23.44 7.75 -4.69
N ILE A 439 -22.15 7.47 -4.45
CA ILE A 439 -21.66 7.21 -3.09
C ILE A 439 -21.78 8.52 -2.33
N GLU A 440 -22.58 8.56 -1.26
CA GLU A 440 -22.67 9.72 -0.37
C GLU A 440 -21.25 10.14 0.08
N ARG A 441 -20.88 11.41 -0.10
CA ARG A 441 -19.60 11.94 0.41
C ARG A 441 -19.56 11.74 1.93
N GLY A 442 -18.63 10.90 2.40
CA GLY A 442 -18.39 10.72 3.83
C GLY A 442 -17.75 11.96 4.47
N GLU A 443 -18.02 12.18 5.75
CA GLU A 443 -17.50 13.32 6.53
C GLU A 443 -16.01 13.20 6.91
N GLY A 444 -15.40 12.00 6.79
CA GLY A 444 -14.02 11.71 7.17
C GLY A 444 -13.02 11.66 6.00
N ASN A 445 -11.75 11.33 6.28
CA ASN A 445 -10.74 11.12 5.23
C ASN A 445 -11.11 9.93 4.35
N LEU A 446 -10.68 10.01 3.09
CA LEU A 446 -10.67 8.87 2.17
C LEU A 446 -9.39 8.07 2.41
N TYR A 447 -9.51 6.77 2.72
CA TYR A 447 -8.39 5.86 2.90
C TYR A 447 -8.22 4.97 1.67
N ARG A 448 -6.98 4.68 1.29
CA ARG A 448 -6.69 3.73 0.20
C ARG A 448 -6.34 2.37 0.79
N GLN A 449 -6.88 1.32 0.17
CA GLN A 449 -6.49 -0.05 0.48
C GLN A 449 -4.97 -0.23 0.32
N GLY A 450 -4.35 -0.95 1.25
CA GLY A 450 -2.91 -1.21 1.26
C GLY A 450 -2.06 -0.08 1.83
N ASP A 451 -2.62 1.11 2.09
CA ASP A 451 -1.93 2.12 2.91
C ASP A 451 -1.60 1.54 4.27
N TYR A 452 -0.40 1.83 4.77
CA TYR A 452 0.03 1.28 6.04
C TYR A 452 0.97 2.21 6.80
N TRP A 453 1.05 1.98 8.11
CA TRP A 453 1.99 2.64 9.01
C TRP A 453 2.82 1.61 9.76
N GLN A 454 4.13 1.85 9.84
CA GLN A 454 5.05 1.11 10.70
C GLN A 454 5.32 1.88 11.98
N ILE A 455 5.23 1.18 13.11
CA ILE A 455 5.34 1.73 14.46
C ILE A 455 6.36 0.87 15.22
N PRO A 456 7.65 1.25 15.22
CA PRO A 456 8.66 0.52 15.98
C PRO A 456 8.47 0.79 17.48
N SER A 457 8.25 -0.27 18.27
CA SER A 457 8.30 -0.19 19.73
C SER A 457 9.66 -0.67 20.23
N ARG A 458 10.14 -0.10 21.32
CA ARG A 458 11.40 -0.50 21.95
C ARG A 458 11.21 -0.66 23.45
N THR A 459 11.61 -1.82 23.95
CA THR A 459 11.61 -2.16 25.39
C THR A 459 12.42 -1.15 26.20
N ALA A 460 13.62 -0.81 25.69
CA ALA A 460 14.56 0.11 26.34
C ALA A 460 14.02 1.52 26.60
N VAL A 461 13.12 2.04 25.74
CA VAL A 461 12.47 3.34 25.94
C VAL A 461 11.06 3.20 26.50
N SER A 462 10.57 1.96 26.62
CA SER A 462 9.22 1.60 27.02
C SER A 462 8.14 2.39 26.27
N ASP A 463 8.35 2.72 25.00
CA ASP A 463 7.45 3.53 24.16
C ASP A 463 7.68 3.20 22.67
N VAL A 464 6.87 3.82 21.80
CA VAL A 464 7.03 3.80 20.35
C VAL A 464 7.93 4.92 19.87
N LEU A 465 8.76 4.59 18.88
CA LEU A 465 9.61 5.55 18.18
C LEU A 465 8.78 6.32 17.14
N GLY A 466 8.96 7.62 17.09
CA GLY A 466 8.28 8.49 16.13
C GLY A 466 8.47 9.97 16.45
N PRO A 467 8.09 10.85 15.51
CA PRO A 467 8.15 12.29 15.71
C PRO A 467 7.17 12.71 16.82
N ARG A 468 7.63 13.62 17.67
CA ARG A 468 6.87 14.19 18.77
C ARG A 468 6.99 15.71 18.75
N ASP A 469 5.98 16.40 19.25
CA ASP A 469 6.05 17.84 19.48
C ASP A 469 6.97 18.17 20.67
N ALA A 470 7.18 19.46 20.92
CA ALA A 470 7.99 19.93 22.05
C ALA A 470 7.44 19.50 23.43
N SER A 471 6.15 19.14 23.51
CA SER A 471 5.48 18.65 24.70
C SER A 471 5.53 17.11 24.82
N GLY A 472 6.15 16.41 23.88
CA GLY A 472 6.26 14.95 23.86
C GLY A 472 5.03 14.23 23.30
N ASN A 473 4.03 14.94 22.78
CA ASN A 473 2.88 14.32 22.15
C ASN A 473 3.25 13.76 20.78
N PRO A 474 2.70 12.59 20.39
CA PRO A 474 2.96 12.02 19.08
C PRO A 474 2.36 12.90 17.97
N LEU A 475 3.17 13.13 16.93
CA LEU A 475 2.74 13.87 15.74
C LEU A 475 2.07 12.93 14.73
N PRO A 476 1.08 13.42 13.96
CA PRO A 476 0.43 12.62 12.94
C PRO A 476 1.40 12.32 11.79
N ARG A 477 1.37 11.10 11.28
CA ARG A 477 2.21 10.67 10.15
C ARG A 477 1.34 10.27 8.95
N PRO A 478 1.70 10.67 7.73
CA PRO A 478 1.10 10.08 6.53
C PRO A 478 1.43 8.57 6.49
N PRO A 479 0.66 7.76 5.74
CA PRO A 479 1.00 6.35 5.55
C PRO A 479 2.38 6.23 4.93
N HIS A 480 3.14 5.24 5.39
CA HIS A 480 4.38 4.84 4.72
C HIS A 480 4.08 4.32 3.32
N GLY A 481 2.94 3.61 3.18
CA GLY A 481 2.35 3.20 1.91
C GLY A 481 3.30 2.42 0.98
N VAL A 482 2.78 2.00 -0.16
CA VAL A 482 3.63 1.59 -1.29
C VAL A 482 3.66 2.78 -2.23
N ALA A 483 4.85 3.38 -2.43
CA ALA A 483 5.02 4.45 -3.41
C ALA A 483 4.70 3.89 -4.80
N ARG A 484 3.62 4.40 -5.39
CA ARG A 484 3.16 4.04 -6.72
C ARG A 484 3.42 5.21 -7.66
N HIS A 485 3.98 4.89 -8.81
CA HIS A 485 4.41 5.84 -9.82
C HIS A 485 3.64 5.57 -11.10
N TYR A 486 3.16 6.62 -11.75
CA TYR A 486 2.29 6.49 -12.91
C TYR A 486 2.80 7.29 -14.09
N ALA A 487 2.70 6.72 -15.29
CA ALA A 487 2.98 7.42 -16.54
C ALA A 487 1.92 7.10 -17.59
N PRO A 488 1.42 8.12 -18.32
CA PRO A 488 0.56 7.85 -19.46
C PRO A 488 1.37 7.20 -20.58
N LEU A 489 0.76 6.23 -21.27
CA LEU A 489 1.39 5.54 -22.41
C LEU A 489 0.68 5.86 -23.72
N ALA A 490 -0.65 5.76 -23.77
CA ALA A 490 -1.38 6.00 -25.01
C ALA A 490 -2.85 6.37 -24.75
N LEU A 491 -3.44 7.01 -25.76
CA LEU A 491 -4.88 7.07 -25.93
C LEU A 491 -5.31 6.08 -26.99
N ILE A 492 -6.29 5.26 -26.65
CA ILE A 492 -6.84 4.27 -27.58
C ILE A 492 -8.33 4.45 -27.72
N ARG A 493 -8.82 4.12 -28.91
CA ARG A 493 -10.23 3.96 -29.21
C ARG A 493 -10.53 2.51 -29.51
N VAL A 494 -11.65 2.03 -29.00
CA VAL A 494 -12.14 0.67 -29.25
C VAL A 494 -13.44 0.80 -30.01
N ALA A 495 -13.44 0.45 -31.29
CA ALA A 495 -14.63 0.54 -32.11
C ALA A 495 -15.70 -0.49 -31.68
N GLY A 496 -16.93 -0.32 -32.17
CA GLY A 496 -18.04 -1.22 -31.86
C GLY A 496 -17.81 -2.67 -32.30
N ASP A 497 -16.96 -2.88 -33.30
CA ASP A 497 -16.53 -4.21 -33.76
C ASP A 497 -15.38 -4.81 -32.90
N GLY A 498 -14.92 -4.07 -31.89
CA GLY A 498 -13.84 -4.47 -30.99
C GLY A 498 -12.43 -4.21 -31.51
N SER A 499 -12.26 -3.57 -32.69
CA SER A 499 -10.94 -3.16 -33.17
C SER A 499 -10.38 -2.00 -32.33
N VAL A 500 -9.07 -2.06 -32.07
CA VAL A 500 -8.36 -1.03 -31.28
C VAL A 500 -7.55 -0.15 -32.22
N SER A 501 -7.68 1.17 -32.09
CA SER A 501 -6.83 2.17 -32.75
C SER A 501 -6.05 2.98 -31.72
N ILE A 502 -4.78 3.27 -32.03
CA ILE A 502 -3.93 4.14 -31.22
C ILE A 502 -4.11 5.56 -31.72
N GLU A 503 -4.83 6.37 -30.95
CA GLU A 503 -5.19 7.74 -31.34
C GLU A 503 -4.08 8.73 -31.01
N ARG A 504 -3.32 8.48 -29.93
CA ARG A 504 -2.18 9.31 -29.54
C ARG A 504 -1.17 8.50 -28.72
N ASP A 505 0.10 8.61 -29.08
CA ASP A 505 1.21 8.19 -28.22
C ASP A 505 1.49 9.28 -27.18
N LEU A 506 1.48 8.90 -25.90
CA LEU A 506 1.72 9.79 -24.76
C LEU A 506 3.09 9.55 -24.12
N ARG A 507 3.86 8.59 -24.64
CA ARG A 507 5.18 8.27 -24.12
C ARG A 507 6.14 9.43 -24.40
N ARG A 508 7.01 9.68 -23.44
CA ARG A 508 8.18 10.54 -23.64
C ARG A 508 9.35 9.65 -23.98
N GLU A 509 10.04 9.97 -25.06
CA GLU A 509 11.23 9.24 -25.47
C GLU A 509 12.47 10.11 -25.22
N PHE A 510 13.53 9.50 -24.70
CA PHE A 510 14.84 10.14 -24.57
C PHE A 510 15.89 9.27 -25.26
N ASN A 511 16.88 9.93 -25.86
CA ASN A 511 18.01 9.24 -26.46
C ASN A 511 19.09 8.98 -25.40
N PRO A 512 19.82 7.85 -25.46
CA PRO A 512 21.00 7.64 -24.62
C PRO A 512 21.98 8.80 -24.76
N LEU A 513 22.59 9.21 -23.64
CA LEU A 513 23.61 10.27 -23.63
C LEU A 513 24.86 9.88 -24.45
N THR A 514 25.04 8.59 -24.74
CA THR A 514 26.19 8.06 -25.49
C THR A 514 26.00 8.01 -26.99
N GLY A 515 24.82 8.37 -27.52
CA GLY A 515 24.48 8.22 -28.94
C GLY A 515 24.13 6.79 -29.34
#